data_AF-A0A8T4KT06-F1
#
_entry.id   AF-A0A8T4KT06-F1
#
_cell.length_a   1.000
_cell.length_b   1.000
_cell.length_c   1.000
_cell.angle_alpha   90.00
_cell.angle_beta   90.00
_cell.angle_gamma   90.00
#
_symmetry.space_group_name_H-M   'P 1'
#
loop_
_entity.id
_entity.type
_entity.pdbx_description
1 polymer ?
#
loop_
_entity_poly.entity_id
_entity_poly.type
_entity_poly.pdbx_seq_one_letter_code
_entity_poly.pdbx_strand_id
1 'polypeptide(L)'
;MIVTISGLPGTDAREICKQIALEFNLQYVSLEQIGKGIALPGNAARVSEMLKAAVHRKNCIVEHALAGIMLSNADAKIFLLSFRLNRAKMLSRREKTGFDAALVKIEGEEEILRKIASGELGAEIDNLNCYDLVLNSDKIMSNDAAELIKNYIKRAVA
;
A
#
# COMPACT_ATOMS: atom_id res chain seq x y z
N MET A 1 -6.62 -14.59 -8.03
CA MET A 1 -6.90 -13.22 -7.59
C MET A 1 -5.64 -12.55 -7.06
N ILE A 2 -5.32 -11.35 -7.54
CA ILE A 2 -4.25 -10.47 -7.08
C ILE A 2 -4.89 -9.13 -6.73
N VAL A 3 -4.92 -8.80 -5.44
CA VAL A 3 -5.40 -7.50 -4.95
C VAL A 3 -4.22 -6.69 -4.48
N THR A 4 -4.14 -5.41 -4.84
CA THR A 4 -3.18 -4.47 -4.27
C THR A 4 -3.89 -3.46 -3.39
N ILE A 5 -3.35 -3.20 -2.20
CA ILE A 5 -3.74 -2.07 -1.38
C ILE A 5 -2.49 -1.21 -1.18
N SER A 6 -2.53 -0.05 -1.81
CA SER A 6 -1.52 0.98 -1.68
C SER A 6 -1.98 2.04 -0.66
N GLY A 7 -1.02 2.66 0.00
CA GLY A 7 -1.25 3.76 0.91
C GLY A 7 0.08 4.36 1.30
N LEU A 8 0.14 5.69 1.44
CA LEU A 8 1.37 6.36 1.84
C LEU A 8 1.77 5.96 3.28
N PRO A 9 3.05 6.15 3.66
CA PRO A 9 3.56 5.84 4.98
C PRO A 9 2.68 6.35 6.13
N GLY A 10 2.43 5.51 7.13
CA GLY A 10 1.59 5.89 8.28
C GLY A 10 0.09 5.67 8.09
N THR A 11 -0.37 5.18 6.92
CA THR A 11 -1.71 4.58 6.80
C THR A 11 -1.82 3.26 7.57
N ASP A 12 -3.05 2.75 7.73
CA ASP A 12 -3.35 1.43 8.31
C ASP A 12 -3.45 0.31 7.24
N ALA A 13 -2.89 0.54 6.05
CA ALA A 13 -2.95 -0.41 4.93
C ALA A 13 -2.53 -1.83 5.33
N ARG A 14 -1.47 -1.96 6.15
CA ARG A 14 -0.97 -3.23 6.66
C ARG A 14 -2.03 -4.03 7.42
N GLU A 15 -2.71 -3.40 8.38
CA GLU A 15 -3.68 -4.10 9.23
C GLU A 15 -4.94 -4.46 8.43
N ILE A 16 -5.40 -3.56 7.55
CA ILE A 16 -6.50 -3.81 6.62
C ILE A 16 -6.17 -5.00 5.71
N CYS A 17 -4.96 -5.04 5.14
CA CYS A 17 -4.52 -6.15 4.28
C CYS A 17 -4.50 -7.49 5.02
N LYS A 18 -3.95 -7.54 6.24
CA LYS A 18 -3.92 -8.76 7.04
C LYS A 18 -5.33 -9.26 7.36
N GLN A 19 -6.24 -8.36 7.71
CA GLN A 19 -7.64 -8.69 7.98
C GLN A 19 -8.31 -9.30 6.74
N ILE A 20 -8.17 -8.65 5.58
CA ILE A 20 -8.74 -9.14 4.31
C ILE A 20 -8.10 -10.46 3.90
N ALA A 21 -6.78 -10.59 4.05
CA ALA A 21 -6.05 -11.81 3.71
C ALA A 21 -6.60 -13.02 4.49
N LEU A 22 -6.80 -12.85 5.80
CA LEU A 22 -7.35 -13.88 6.67
C LEU A 22 -8.75 -14.30 6.23
N GLU A 23 -9.62 -13.34 5.94
CA GLU A 23 -11.03 -13.61 5.62
C GLU A 23 -11.22 -14.23 4.22
N PHE A 24 -10.41 -13.84 3.24
CA PHE A 24 -10.48 -14.36 1.87
C PHE A 24 -9.54 -15.54 1.63
N ASN A 25 -8.85 -16.01 2.68
CA ASN A 25 -7.80 -17.04 2.58
C ASN A 25 -6.76 -16.72 1.49
N LEU A 26 -6.31 -15.46 1.46
CA LEU A 26 -5.29 -14.97 0.54
C LEU A 26 -3.93 -14.99 1.22
N GLN A 27 -2.89 -15.23 0.42
CA GLN A 27 -1.54 -14.98 0.86
C GLN A 27 -1.33 -13.47 1.04
N TYR A 28 -1.01 -13.03 2.25
CA TYR A 28 -0.53 -11.67 2.48
C TYR A 28 0.92 -11.55 2.01
N VAL A 29 1.18 -10.54 1.19
CA VAL A 29 2.49 -10.25 0.60
C VAL A 29 2.85 -8.80 0.89
N SER A 30 3.96 -8.57 1.57
CA SER A 30 4.51 -7.21 1.78
C SER A 30 5.94 -7.09 1.28
N LEU A 31 6.40 -5.86 1.04
CA LEU A 31 7.81 -5.64 0.71
C LEU A 31 8.76 -6.07 1.84
N GLU A 32 8.36 -5.94 3.11
CA GLU A 32 9.17 -6.43 4.23
C GLU A 32 9.43 -7.95 4.12
N GLN A 33 8.45 -8.72 3.63
CA GLN A 33 8.59 -10.16 3.41
C GLN A 33 9.41 -10.49 2.16
N ILE A 34 9.26 -9.70 1.10
CA ILE A 34 9.92 -9.94 -0.18
C ILE A 34 11.39 -9.47 -0.16
N GLY A 35 11.70 -8.42 0.58
CA GLY A 35 13.04 -7.84 0.63
C GLY A 35 13.23 -7.04 1.90
N LYS A 36 13.89 -7.64 2.90
CA LYS A 36 14.40 -6.93 4.08
C LYS A 36 15.17 -5.67 3.63
N GLY A 37 14.56 -4.48 3.76
CA GLY A 37 15.22 -3.19 3.55
C GLY A 37 15.41 -2.70 2.11
N ILE A 38 14.65 -3.19 1.12
CA ILE A 38 14.89 -2.89 -0.31
C ILE A 38 13.90 -1.84 -0.88
N ALA A 39 13.75 -0.70 -0.22
CA ALA A 39 13.22 0.49 -0.87
C ALA A 39 14.25 1.62 -0.82
N LEU A 40 15.44 1.33 -1.33
CA LEU A 40 16.43 2.35 -1.66
C LEU A 40 16.26 2.74 -3.14
N PRO A 41 16.47 4.02 -3.49
CA PRO A 41 16.60 4.44 -4.88
C PRO A 41 17.61 3.55 -5.64
N GLY A 42 17.26 3.12 -6.85
CA GLY A 42 18.08 2.30 -7.74
C GLY A 42 17.76 0.80 -7.76
N ASN A 43 16.72 0.34 -7.06
CA ASN A 43 16.31 -1.08 -7.02
C ASN A 43 14.82 -1.30 -7.38
N ALA A 44 14.08 -0.28 -7.82
CA ALA A 44 12.63 -0.40 -8.00
C ALA A 44 12.25 -1.43 -9.07
N ALA A 45 13.03 -1.53 -10.15
CA ALA A 45 12.84 -2.56 -11.18
C ALA A 45 12.97 -3.97 -10.59
N ARG A 46 14.02 -4.23 -9.81
CA ARG A 46 14.24 -5.51 -9.12
C ARG A 46 13.12 -5.82 -8.14
N VAL A 47 12.67 -4.83 -7.37
CA VAL A 47 11.53 -4.98 -6.45
C VAL A 47 10.24 -5.30 -7.20
N SER A 48 9.99 -4.63 -8.33
CA SER A 48 8.85 -4.94 -9.20
C SER A 48 8.92 -6.38 -9.72
N GLU A 49 10.09 -6.85 -10.16
CA GLU A 49 10.28 -8.25 -10.58
C GLU A 49 10.05 -9.24 -9.45
N MET A 50 10.58 -8.96 -8.25
CA MET A 50 10.38 -9.81 -7.08
C MET A 50 8.90 -9.88 -6.66
N LEU A 51 8.19 -8.74 -6.72
CA LEU A 51 6.74 -8.69 -6.50
C LEU A 51 6.00 -9.53 -7.55
N LYS A 52 6.31 -9.35 -8.83
CA LYS A 52 5.72 -10.12 -9.93
C LYS A 52 5.95 -11.63 -9.76
N ALA A 53 7.14 -12.03 -9.31
CA ALA A 53 7.44 -13.42 -9.00
C ALA A 53 6.64 -13.94 -7.78
N ALA A 54 6.52 -13.13 -6.73
CA ALA A 54 5.78 -13.49 -5.51
C ALA A 54 4.28 -13.69 -5.76
N VAL A 55 3.68 -12.93 -6.68
CA VAL A 55 2.24 -13.03 -7.01
C VAL A 55 1.91 -14.10 -8.04
N HIS A 56 2.89 -14.87 -8.54
CA HIS A 56 2.69 -15.91 -9.57
C HIS A 56 1.54 -16.87 -9.20
N ARG A 57 1.39 -17.25 -7.93
CA ARG A 57 0.37 -18.22 -7.51
C ARG A 57 -1.08 -17.71 -7.58
N LYS A 58 -1.29 -16.43 -7.96
CA LYS A 58 -2.61 -15.80 -8.15
C LYS A 58 -3.61 -16.12 -7.02
N ASN A 59 -3.27 -15.84 -5.76
CA ASN A 59 -4.28 -15.78 -4.68
C ASN A 59 -3.72 -14.98 -3.50
N CYS A 60 -3.47 -13.70 -3.71
CA CYS A 60 -2.72 -12.88 -2.78
C CYS A 60 -3.26 -11.46 -2.68
N ILE A 61 -2.96 -10.84 -1.55
CA ILE A 61 -3.13 -9.41 -1.32
C ILE A 61 -1.76 -8.78 -1.04
N VAL A 62 -1.43 -7.75 -1.79
CA VAL A 62 -0.13 -7.10 -1.77
C VAL A 62 -0.24 -5.74 -1.09
N GLU A 63 0.56 -5.54 -0.05
CA GLU A 63 0.68 -4.28 0.68
C GLU A 63 2.01 -3.61 0.39
N HIS A 64 1.95 -2.46 -0.28
CA HIS A 64 3.07 -1.53 -0.43
C HIS A 64 2.56 -0.20 -1.00
N ALA A 65 3.19 0.91 -0.63
CA ALA A 65 2.80 2.25 -1.10
C ALA A 65 2.74 2.39 -2.63
N LEU A 66 3.61 1.67 -3.35
CA LEU A 66 3.67 1.67 -4.83
C LEU A 66 3.14 0.38 -5.45
N ALA A 67 2.44 -0.49 -4.71
CA ALA A 67 1.98 -1.79 -5.21
C ALA A 67 1.12 -1.66 -6.47
N GLY A 68 0.14 -0.74 -6.46
CA GLY A 68 -0.75 -0.52 -7.61
C GLY A 68 -0.05 0.00 -8.86
N ILE A 69 1.06 0.73 -8.69
CA ILE A 69 1.92 1.18 -9.79
C ILE A 69 2.78 0.02 -10.32
N MET A 70 3.39 -0.75 -9.42
CA MET A 70 4.33 -1.82 -9.76
C MET A 70 3.66 -3.07 -10.35
N LEU A 71 2.40 -3.34 -10.00
CA LEU A 71 1.64 -4.52 -10.42
C LEU A 71 0.49 -4.12 -11.34
N SER A 72 0.81 -3.87 -12.61
CA SER A 72 -0.16 -3.48 -13.62
C SER A 72 -1.25 -4.54 -13.88
N ASN A 73 -0.94 -5.82 -13.63
CA ASN A 73 -1.79 -6.99 -13.84
C ASN A 73 -2.60 -7.42 -12.60
N ALA A 74 -2.71 -6.58 -11.58
CA ALA A 74 -3.58 -6.85 -10.44
C ALA A 74 -5.06 -6.84 -10.88
N ASP A 75 -5.85 -7.75 -10.31
CA ASP A 75 -7.29 -7.85 -10.58
C ASP A 75 -8.08 -6.71 -9.90
N ALA A 76 -7.53 -6.14 -8.83
CA ALA A 76 -8.05 -4.94 -8.17
C ALA A 76 -6.91 -4.11 -7.56
N LYS A 77 -6.93 -2.79 -7.80
CA LYS A 77 -5.98 -1.81 -7.27
C LYS A 77 -6.69 -0.79 -6.41
N ILE A 78 -6.46 -0.88 -5.11
CA ILE A 78 -7.07 0.01 -4.11
C ILE A 78 -6.01 0.96 -3.56
N PHE A 79 -6.37 2.22 -3.38
CA PHE A 79 -5.55 3.22 -2.69
C PHE A 79 -6.25 3.74 -1.43
N LEU A 80 -5.56 3.68 -0.28
CA LEU A 80 -5.98 4.32 0.95
C LEU A 80 -5.44 5.75 1.01
N LEU A 81 -6.34 6.69 0.78
CA LEU A 81 -6.07 8.12 0.87
C LEU A 81 -6.13 8.58 2.32
N SER A 82 -5.06 9.21 2.79
CA SER A 82 -5.01 9.88 4.09
C SER A 82 -4.04 11.05 4.04
N PHE A 83 -4.44 12.18 4.61
CA PHE A 83 -3.62 13.39 4.65
C PHE A 83 -2.40 13.18 5.57
N ARG A 84 -1.25 13.72 5.16
CA ARG A 84 0.05 13.52 5.84
C ARG A 84 -0.02 13.77 7.35
N LEU A 85 -0.67 14.86 7.77
CA LEU A 85 -0.78 15.20 9.20
C LEU A 85 -1.60 14.16 9.99
N ASN A 86 -2.60 13.52 9.36
CA ASN A 86 -3.38 12.47 9.99
C ASN A 86 -2.55 11.18 10.10
N ARG A 87 -1.83 10.81 9.04
CA ARG A 87 -0.87 9.69 9.07
C ARG A 87 0.22 9.88 10.13
N ALA A 88 0.75 11.09 10.29
CA ALA A 88 1.72 11.42 11.33
C ALA A 88 1.13 11.26 12.74
N LYS A 89 -0.11 11.71 12.97
CA LYS A 89 -0.81 11.49 14.25
C LYS A 89 -1.03 9.99 14.52
N MET A 90 -1.42 9.22 13.52
CA MET A 90 -1.63 7.78 13.64
C MET A 90 -0.31 7.06 13.97
N LEU A 91 0.75 7.37 13.23
CA LEU A 91 2.09 6.81 13.46
C LEU A 91 2.62 7.16 14.85
N SER A 92 2.49 8.42 15.27
CA SER A 92 2.88 8.89 16.61
C SER A 92 2.20 8.08 17.72
N ARG A 93 0.88 7.85 17.61
CA ARG A 93 0.13 7.03 18.57
C ARG A 93 0.58 5.58 18.56
N ARG A 94 0.77 4.99 17.36
CA ARG A 94 1.14 3.58 17.18
C ARG A 94 2.55 3.27 17.69
N GLU A 95 3.51 4.14 17.42
CA GLU A 95 4.92 3.95 17.80
C GLU A 95 5.29 4.62 19.13
N LYS A 96 4.33 5.27 19.81
CA LYS A 96 4.55 6.04 21.05
C LYS A 96 5.69 7.06 20.91
N THR A 97 5.74 7.74 19.76
CA THR A 97 6.74 8.77 19.43
C THR A 97 6.09 10.15 19.34
N GLY A 98 6.90 11.22 19.37
CA GLY A 98 6.42 12.59 19.19
C GLY A 98 5.81 12.83 17.80
N PHE A 99 4.82 13.72 17.73
CA PHE A 99 4.17 14.07 16.45
C PHE A 99 5.18 14.59 15.41
N ASP A 100 6.10 15.47 15.81
CA ASP A 100 7.10 16.03 14.90
C ASP A 100 8.07 14.96 14.39
N ALA A 101 8.50 14.05 15.26
CA ALA A 101 9.35 12.92 14.87
C ALA A 101 8.63 11.98 13.88
N ALA A 102 7.35 11.72 14.10
CA ALA A 102 6.52 10.95 13.17
C ALA A 102 6.33 11.66 11.82
N LEU A 103 6.15 12.98 11.83
CA LEU A 103 6.01 13.78 10.61
C LEU A 103 7.29 13.75 9.77
N VAL A 104 8.45 14.02 10.39
CA VAL A 104 9.77 13.97 9.73
C VAL A 104 10.02 12.60 9.11
N LYS A 105 9.68 11.51 9.84
CA LYS A 105 9.80 10.14 9.32
C LYS A 105 8.94 9.93 8.07
N ILE A 106 7.68 10.33 8.11
CA ILE A 106 6.76 10.20 6.97
C ILE A 106 7.23 11.01 5.76
N GLU A 107 7.68 12.25 5.97
CA GLU A 107 8.18 13.11 4.90
C GLU A 107 9.41 12.50 4.21
N GLY A 108 10.34 11.95 5.00
CA GLY A 108 11.51 11.26 4.47
C GLY A 108 11.14 10.03 3.63
N GLU A 109 10.21 9.20 4.12
CA GLU A 109 9.75 8.02 3.38
C GLU A 109 9.00 8.40 2.10
N GLU A 110 8.14 9.42 2.13
CA GLU A 110 7.44 9.92 0.93
C GLU A 110 8.38 10.47 -0.13
N GLU A 111 9.43 11.18 0.27
CA GLU A 111 10.40 11.73 -0.67
C GLU A 111 11.18 10.62 -1.39
N ILE A 112 11.51 9.54 -0.68
CA ILE A 112 12.09 8.34 -1.29
C ILE A 112 11.11 7.71 -2.28
N LEU A 113 9.84 7.54 -1.89
CA LEU A 113 8.82 6.96 -2.77
C LEU A 113 8.56 7.82 -4.01
N ARG A 114 8.58 9.15 -3.88
CA ARG A 114 8.44 10.09 -5.00
C ARG A 114 9.59 9.97 -6.00
N LYS A 115 10.82 9.87 -5.50
CA LYS A 115 12.02 9.65 -6.34
C LYS A 115 11.93 8.32 -7.08
N ILE A 116 11.50 7.26 -6.41
CA ILE A 116 11.32 5.94 -7.03
C ILE A 116 10.22 5.99 -8.10
N ALA A 117 9.04 6.53 -7.78
CA ALA A 117 7.92 6.58 -8.71
C ALA A 117 8.27 7.36 -9.97
N SER A 118 8.79 8.58 -9.82
CA SER A 118 9.09 9.47 -10.95
C SER A 118 10.36 9.03 -11.72
N GLY A 119 11.43 8.67 -11.00
CA GLY A 119 12.73 8.39 -11.59
C GLY A 119 12.88 6.98 -12.17
N GLU A 120 12.22 5.98 -11.58
CA GLU A 120 12.43 4.57 -11.96
C GLU A 120 11.18 3.91 -12.56
N LEU A 121 9.98 4.38 -12.19
CA LEU A 121 8.71 3.78 -12.64
C LEU A 121 7.98 4.64 -13.69
N GLY A 122 8.46 5.86 -13.97
CA GLY A 122 7.80 6.78 -14.90
C GLY A 122 6.38 7.15 -14.46
N ALA A 123 6.12 7.18 -13.15
CA ALA A 123 4.81 7.41 -12.56
C ALA A 123 4.85 8.55 -11.55
N GLU A 124 3.71 9.18 -11.30
CA GLU A 124 3.55 10.18 -10.25
C GLU A 124 2.85 9.54 -9.05
N ILE A 125 3.43 9.68 -7.86
CA ILE A 125 2.88 9.07 -6.63
C ILE A 125 1.49 9.62 -6.26
N ASP A 126 1.21 10.86 -6.66
CA ASP A 126 -0.06 11.54 -6.38
C ASP A 126 -1.09 11.33 -7.51
N ASN A 127 -0.70 10.66 -8.61
CA ASN A 127 -1.62 10.31 -9.68
C ASN A 127 -2.39 9.04 -9.34
N LEU A 128 -3.64 9.22 -8.91
CA LEU A 128 -4.50 8.12 -8.47
C LEU A 128 -5.29 7.43 -9.59
N ASN A 129 -5.12 7.85 -10.85
CA ASN A 129 -5.91 7.33 -11.98
C ASN A 129 -5.64 5.85 -12.31
N CYS A 130 -4.55 5.27 -11.79
CA CYS A 130 -4.23 3.85 -11.98
C CYS A 130 -4.93 2.92 -10.97
N TYR A 131 -5.70 3.47 -10.03
CA TYR A 131 -6.43 2.72 -9.00
C TYR A 131 -7.91 2.62 -9.33
N ASP A 132 -8.48 1.44 -9.11
CA ASP A 132 -9.90 1.16 -9.36
C ASP A 132 -10.79 1.65 -8.21
N LEU A 133 -10.24 1.74 -6.99
CA LEU A 133 -10.91 2.27 -5.81
C LEU A 133 -9.96 3.15 -4.99
N VAL A 134 -10.35 4.41 -4.74
CA VAL A 134 -9.67 5.31 -3.81
C VAL A 134 -10.57 5.51 -2.59
N LEU A 135 -10.06 5.16 -1.41
CA LEU A 135 -10.81 5.20 -0.16
C LEU A 135 -10.18 6.17 0.83
N ASN A 136 -10.92 7.20 1.24
CA ASN A 136 -10.44 8.16 2.22
C ASN A 136 -10.50 7.57 3.64
N SER A 137 -9.36 7.07 4.13
CA SER A 137 -9.23 6.44 5.46
C SER A 137 -9.19 7.44 6.61
N ASP A 138 -9.19 8.76 6.36
CA ASP A 138 -9.33 9.76 7.43
C ASP A 138 -10.77 9.90 7.92
N LYS A 139 -11.73 9.32 7.19
CA LYS A 139 -13.17 9.49 7.42
C LYS A 139 -13.87 8.22 7.87
N ILE A 140 -13.14 7.11 7.96
CA ILE A 140 -13.68 5.78 8.25
C ILE A 140 -12.69 5.03 9.15
N MET A 141 -13.21 4.14 9.99
CA MET A 141 -12.37 3.28 10.81
C MET A 141 -11.79 2.15 9.97
N SER A 142 -10.65 1.60 10.40
CA SER A 142 -9.93 0.56 9.64
C SER A 142 -10.78 -0.69 9.40
N ASN A 143 -11.66 -1.06 10.33
CA ASN A 143 -12.59 -2.18 10.15
C ASN A 143 -13.65 -1.90 9.07
N ASP A 144 -14.22 -0.70 9.06
CA ASP A 144 -15.21 -0.29 8.04
C ASP A 144 -14.54 -0.18 6.66
N ALA A 145 -13.32 0.34 6.63
CA ALA A 145 -12.51 0.39 5.41
C ALA A 145 -12.26 -1.01 4.85
N ALA A 146 -11.87 -1.95 5.72
CA ALA A 146 -11.71 -3.35 5.33
C ALA A 146 -13.03 -3.91 4.79
N GLU A 147 -14.16 -3.68 5.44
CA GLU A 147 -15.47 -4.15 4.97
C GLU A 147 -15.84 -3.60 3.58
N LEU A 148 -15.66 -2.30 3.35
CA LEU A 148 -15.89 -1.67 2.06
C LEU A 148 -15.01 -2.28 0.96
N ILE A 149 -13.72 -2.48 1.25
CA ILE A 149 -12.78 -3.09 0.30
C ILE A 149 -13.16 -4.54 0.00
N LYS A 150 -13.54 -5.33 1.02
CA LYS A 150 -14.02 -6.70 0.84
C LYS A 150 -15.25 -6.75 -0.08
N ASN A 151 -16.20 -5.85 0.14
CA ASN A 151 -17.40 -5.77 -0.68
C ASN A 151 -17.10 -5.35 -2.12
N TYR A 152 -16.12 -4.46 -2.31
CA TYR A 152 -15.61 -4.11 -3.63
C TYR A 152 -14.98 -5.33 -4.34
N ILE A 153 -14.04 -6.03 -3.68
CA ILE A 153 -13.35 -7.21 -4.23
C ILE A 153 -14.37 -8.28 -4.66
N LYS A 154 -15.37 -8.57 -3.82
CA LYS A 154 -16.44 -9.54 -4.11
C LYS A 154 -17.28 -9.21 -5.35
N ARG A 155 -17.32 -7.94 -5.76
CA ARG A 155 -18.11 -7.48 -6.92
C ARG A 155 -17.26 -7.27 -8.17
N ALA A 156 -16.03 -6.81 -7.99
CA ALA A 156 -15.15 -6.43 -9.09
C ALA A 156 -14.32 -7.60 -9.63
N VAL A 157 -14.06 -8.63 -8.81
CA VAL A 157 -13.13 -9.73 -9.13
C VAL A 157 -13.82 -11.10 -9.17
N ALA A 158 -15.11 -11.17 -8.85
CA ALA A 158 -15.91 -12.40 -8.85
C ALA A 158 -16.49 -12.73 -10.22
#